data_AF-A0A7V6HDU1-F1
#
_entry.id   AF-A0A7V6HDU1-F1
#
_cell.length_a   1.000
_cell.length_b   1.000
_cell.length_c   1.000
_cell.angle_alpha   90.00
_cell.angle_beta   90.00
_cell.angle_gamma   90.00
#
_symmetry.space_group_name_H-M   'P 1'
#
loop_
_entity.id
_entity.type
_entity.pdbx_description
1 polymer ?
#
loop_
_entity_poly.entity_id
_entity_poly.type
_entity_poly.pdbx_seq_one_letter_code
_entity_poly.pdbx_strand_id
1 'polypeptide(L)' 'MQENSITAGLFLLQDPAYRDFMARLIPTADKETIIGVRSPALKKYAASLAGSAEADSFLLRLP' A
#
# COMPACT_ATOMS: atom_id res chain seq x y z
N MET A 1 15.82 -0.41 9.20
CA MET A 1 14.38 -0.32 8.89
C MET A 1 14.03 -1.65 8.23
N GLN A 2 13.18 -2.49 8.83
CA GLN A 2 12.77 -3.73 8.16
C GLN A 2 11.79 -3.33 7.06
N GLU A 3 12.30 -3.16 5.84
CA GLU A 3 11.44 -3.03 4.66
C GLU A 3 10.77 -4.38 4.44
N ASN A 4 9.54 -4.51 4.92
CA ASN A 4 8.70 -5.66 4.59
C ASN A 4 8.59 -5.73 3.06
N SER A 5 8.90 -6.88 2.46
CA SER A 5 8.91 -7.01 0.99
C SER A 5 7.56 -6.62 0.37
N ILE A 6 6.49 -6.81 1.14
CA ILE A 6 5.11 -6.39 0.82
C ILE A 6 5.00 -4.87 0.66
N THR A 7 5.59 -4.08 1.56
CA THR A 7 5.57 -2.61 1.47
C THR A 7 6.36 -2.14 0.24
N ALA A 8 7.51 -2.75 -0.05
CA ALA A 8 8.28 -2.44 -1.26
C ALA A 8 7.47 -2.71 -2.54
N GLY A 9 6.73 -3.81 -2.60
CA GLY A 9 5.83 -4.09 -3.72
C GLY A 9 4.66 -3.11 -3.85
N LEU A 10 4.14 -2.58 -2.74
CA LEU A 10 3.14 -1.51 -2.77
C LEU A 10 3.71 -0.20 -3.34
N PHE A 11 4.95 0.14 -3.02
CA PHE A 11 5.63 1.30 -3.61
C PHE A 11 5.86 1.15 -5.13
N LEU A 12 6.12 -0.07 -5.62
CA LEU A 12 6.20 -0.34 -7.06
C LEU A 12 4.86 -0.13 -7.79
N LEU A 13 3.74 -0.28 -7.08
CA LEU A 13 2.38 -0.07 -7.59
C LEU A 13 1.87 1.35 -7.35
N GLN A 14 2.73 2.27 -6.88
CA GLN A 14 2.31 3.64 -6.61
C GLN A 14 1.87 4.34 -7.90
N ASP A 15 0.78 5.09 -7.81
CA ASP A 15 0.29 5.98 -8.84
C ASP A 15 0.30 7.40 -8.27
N PRO A 16 1.32 8.23 -8.58
CA PRO A 16 1.42 9.59 -8.08
C PRO A 16 0.23 10.47 -8.47
N ALA A 17 -0.36 10.26 -9.65
CA ALA A 17 -1.53 11.02 -10.07
C ALA A 17 -2.76 10.66 -9.24
N TYR A 18 -2.90 9.38 -8.89
CA TYR A 18 -3.95 8.93 -7.98
C TYR A 18 -3.72 9.39 -6.55
N ARG A 19 -2.47 9.38 -6.08
CA ARG A 19 -2.07 9.95 -4.78
C ARG A 19 -2.48 11.41 -4.67
N ASP A 20 -2.13 12.23 -5.66
CA ASP A 20 -2.42 13.67 -5.65
C ASP A 20 -3.94 13.93 -5.71
N PHE A 21 -4.69 13.09 -6.43
CA PHE A 21 -6.15 13.10 -6.39
C PHE A 21 -6.70 12.76 -4.99
N MET A 22 -6.20 11.70 -4.36
CA MET A 22 -6.62 11.28 -3.01
C MET A 22 -6.25 12.30 -1.94
N ALA A 23 -5.05 12.89 -2.00
CA ALA A 23 -4.61 13.92 -1.07
C ALA A 23 -5.51 15.16 -1.13
N ARG A 24 -6.06 15.49 -2.31
CA ARG A 24 -7.06 16.56 -2.45
C ARG A 24 -8.43 16.20 -1.87
N LEU A 25 -8.76 14.90 -1.82
CA LEU A 25 -10.02 14.41 -1.22
C LEU A 25 -9.96 14.29 0.30
N ILE A 26 -8.77 14.09 0.87
CA ILE A 26 -8.57 13.86 2.31
C ILE A 26 -7.80 15.04 2.91
N PRO A 27 -8.49 16.05 3.48
CA PRO A 27 -7.84 17.27 3.97
C PRO A 27 -6.86 17.04 5.14
N THR A 28 -7.02 15.93 5.86
CA THR A 28 -6.26 15.60 7.06
C THR A 28 -5.11 14.62 6.83
N ALA A 29 -4.96 14.11 5.60
CA ALA A 29 -3.91 13.15 5.28
C ALA A 29 -2.81 13.84 4.45
N ASP A 30 -1.58 13.79 4.95
CA ASP A 30 -0.42 14.29 4.22
C ASP A 30 -0.16 13.43 2.99
N LYS A 31 0.11 14.07 1.85
CA LYS A 31 0.46 13.39 0.58
C LYS A 31 1.59 12.37 0.75
N GLU A 32 2.54 12.62 1.65
CA GLU A 32 3.69 11.75 1.92
C GLU A 32 3.29 10.47 2.66
N THR A 33 2.12 10.47 3.33
CA THR A 33 1.56 9.29 4.00
C THR A 33 0.71 8.42 3.06
N ILE A 34 0.43 8.91 1.85
CA ILE A 34 -0.40 8.22 0.87
C ILE A 34 0.51 7.66 -0.23
N ILE A 35 0.56 6.33 -0.36
CA ILE A 35 1.28 5.68 -1.47
C ILE A 35 0.54 5.92 -2.81
N GLY A 36 -0.80 5.89 -2.78
CA GLY A 36 -1.63 6.11 -3.96
C GLY A 36 -1.70 4.88 -4.86
N VAL A 37 -2.10 3.73 -4.31
CA VAL A 37 -2.30 2.49 -5.10
C VAL A 37 -3.78 2.38 -5.48
N ARG A 38 -4.06 2.08 -6.75
CA ARG A 38 -5.43 1.85 -7.24
C ARG A 38 -6.02 0.58 -6.59
N SER A 39 -7.29 0.62 -6.18
CA SER A 39 -7.96 -0.52 -5.55
C SER A 39 -7.87 -1.84 -6.35
N PRO A 40 -7.98 -1.86 -7.69
CA PRO A 40 -7.81 -3.09 -8.47
C PRO A 40 -6.38 -3.67 -8.40
N ALA A 41 -5.35 -2.81 -8.48
CA ALA A 41 -3.95 -3.23 -8.41
C ALA A 41 -3.62 -3.75 -6.99
N LEU A 42 -4.09 -3.05 -5.97
CA LEU A 42 -3.96 -3.47 -4.57
C LEU A 42 -4.62 -4.84 -4.33
N LYS A 43 -5.84 -5.05 -4.81
CA LYS A 43 -6.54 -6.33 -4.69
C LYS A 43 -5.79 -7.46 -5.38
N LYS A 44 -5.26 -7.22 -6.58
CA LYS A 44 -4.47 -8.21 -7.32
C LYS A 44 -3.18 -8.57 -6.56
N TYR A 45 -2.50 -7.57 -6.01
CA TYR A 45 -1.29 -7.78 -5.22
C TYR A 45 -1.57 -8.53 -3.92
N ALA A 46 -2.61 -8.12 -3.17
CA ALA A 46 -3.04 -8.81 -1.97
C ALA A 46 -3.44 -10.28 -2.26
N ALA A 47 -4.15 -10.54 -3.36
CA ALA A 47 -4.50 -11.90 -3.77
C ALA A 47 -3.26 -12.75 -4.12
N SER A 48 -2.21 -12.15 -4.68
CA SER A 48 -0.95 -12.87 -4.96
C SER A 48 -0.15 -13.23 -3.71
N LEU A 49 -0.34 -12.48 -2.62
CA LEU A 49 0.32 -12.70 -1.33
C LEU A 49 -0.55 -13.49 -0.34
N ALA A 50 -1.85 -13.61 -0.63
CA ALA A 50 -2.81 -14.29 0.24
C ALA A 50 -2.39 -15.75 0.45
N GLY A 51 -2.35 -16.16 1.73
CA GLY A 51 -1.92 -17.51 2.12
C GLY A 51 -0.41 -17.68 2.30
N SER A 52 0.39 -16.61 2.20
CA SER A 52 1.81 -16.65 2.58
C SER A 52 2.00 -16.32 4.06
N ALA A 53 2.96 -16.99 4.71
CA ALA A 53 3.35 -16.70 6.09
C ALA A 53 3.86 -15.25 6.27
N GLU A 54 4.39 -14.65 5.19
CA GLU A 54 4.80 -13.25 5.17
C GLU A 54 3.61 -12.30 5.26
N ALA A 55 2.50 -12.58 4.56
CA ALA A 55 1.27 -11.78 4.66
C ALA A 55 0.68 -11.84 6.07
N ASP A 56 0.62 -13.02 6.69
CA ASP A 56 0.13 -13.16 8.06
C ASP A 56 1.03 -12.39 9.05
N SER A 57 2.35 -12.53 8.90
CA SER A 57 3.32 -11.82 9.74
C SER A 57 3.28 -10.30 9.52
N PHE A 58 2.92 -9.84 8.32
CA PHE A 58 2.74 -8.44 7.99
C PHE A 58 1.51 -7.86 8.69
N LEU A 59 0.37 -8.57 8.64
CA LEU A 59 -0.86 -8.17 9.30
C LEU A 59 -0.67 -8.04 10.82
N LEU A 60 0.09 -8.93 11.44
CA LEU A 60 0.43 -8.88 12.87
C LEU A 60 1.34 -7.70 13.26
N ARG A 61 2.01 -7.08 12.28
CA ARG A 61 2.96 -5.97 12.48
C ARG A 61 2.39 -4.60 12.04
N LEU A 62 1.13 -4.55 11.62
CA LEU A 62 0.46 -3.29 11.32
C LEU A 62 0.26 -2.50 12.63
N PRO A 63 0.56 -1.17 12.64
CA PRO A 63 0.34 -0.30 13.80
C PRO A 63 -1.14 -0.07 14.09
#